data_AF-A0AAW9KMH9-F1
#
_entry.id   AF-A0AAW9KMH9-F1
#
_cell.length_a   1.000
_cell.length_b   1.000
_cell.length_c   1.000
_cell.angle_alpha   90.00
_cell.angle_beta   90.00
_cell.angle_gamma   90.00
#
_symmetry.space_group_name_H-M   'P 1'
#
loop_
_entity.id
_entity.type
_entity.pdbx_description
1 polymer ?
#
loop_
_entity_poly.entity_id
_entity_poly.type
_entity_poly.pdbx_seq_one_letter_code
_entity_poly.pdbx_strand_id
1 'polypeptide(L)'
;MAADELHAILGTWAQEVAVEHPAAGSLPVGLCRWSEGRPVAGPLGWADVADGGADPVILGPREQEDTRRLVAWLIPHLEWISSRPWATDMIADLVSAASRVLARWPIQEPERRITNVRCPSCGAWSLVLIPPSVPGAERLVRCTLPACGSVLTEEDWNRARSWALTVAQSAQAEAAAS
;
A
#
# COMPACT_ATOMS: atom_id res chain seq x y z
N MET A 1 13.09 0.21 9.55
CA MET A 1 12.84 -0.01 8.10
C MET A 1 11.44 0.47 7.74
N ALA A 2 11.07 0.64 6.46
CA ALA A 2 9.74 1.15 6.07
C ALA A 2 8.56 0.30 6.61
N ALA A 3 8.73 -1.02 6.72
CA ALA A 3 7.74 -1.89 7.35
C ALA A 3 7.63 -1.68 8.88
N ASP A 4 8.76 -1.39 9.53
CA ASP A 4 8.77 -1.03 10.95
C ASP A 4 8.08 0.31 11.21
N GLU A 5 8.25 1.27 10.30
CA GLU A 5 7.59 2.58 10.34
C GLU A 5 6.07 2.44 10.24
N LEU A 6 5.57 1.60 9.31
CA LEU A 6 4.14 1.31 9.21
C LEU A 6 3.59 0.68 10.51
N HIS A 7 4.32 -0.26 11.10
CA HIS A 7 3.93 -0.84 12.40
C HIS A 7 3.96 0.21 13.51
N ALA A 8 4.95 1.10 13.53
CA ALA A 8 5.05 2.16 14.53
C ALA A 8 3.87 3.14 14.47
N ILE A 9 3.48 3.56 13.26
CA ILE A 9 2.30 4.40 13.05
C ILE A 9 1.04 3.65 13.50
N LEU A 10 0.89 2.38 13.11
CA LEU A 10 -0.24 1.55 13.54
C LEU A 10 -0.32 1.41 15.07
N GLY A 11 0.82 1.18 15.73
CA GLY A 11 0.91 1.07 17.18
C GLY A 11 0.60 2.38 17.89
N THR A 12 0.98 3.51 17.32
CA THR A 12 0.68 4.85 17.87
C THR A 12 -0.83 5.09 17.89
N TRP A 13 -1.52 4.80 16.78
CA TRP A 13 -2.98 4.88 16.73
C TRP A 13 -3.67 3.84 17.62
N ALA A 14 -3.12 2.63 17.74
CA ALA A 14 -3.65 1.63 18.66
C ALA A 14 -3.53 2.06 20.13
N GLN A 15 -2.49 2.80 20.48
CA GLN A 15 -2.36 3.43 21.78
C GLN A 15 -3.41 4.52 21.99
N GLU A 16 -3.64 5.38 21.01
CA GLU A 16 -4.70 6.40 21.08
C GLU A 16 -6.07 5.77 21.34
N VAL A 17 -6.38 4.67 20.64
CA VAL A 17 -7.60 3.89 20.87
C VAL A 17 -7.65 3.33 22.30
N ALA A 18 -6.56 2.76 22.80
CA ALA A 18 -6.52 2.21 24.16
C ALA A 18 -6.68 3.29 25.24
N VAL A 19 -6.27 4.53 24.96
CA VAL A 19 -6.40 5.69 25.85
C VAL A 19 -7.82 6.25 25.83
N GLU A 20 -8.38 6.48 24.64
CA GLU A 20 -9.68 7.13 24.49
C GLU A 20 -10.88 6.18 24.55
N HIS A 21 -10.67 4.87 24.36
CA HIS A 21 -11.72 3.85 24.39
C HIS A 21 -11.48 2.82 25.51
N PRO A 22 -11.87 3.11 26.77
CA PRO A 22 -11.67 2.19 27.89
C PRO A 22 -12.25 0.78 27.68
N ALA A 23 -13.30 0.65 26.86
CA ALA A 23 -13.92 -0.63 26.52
C ALA A 23 -13.11 -1.46 25.51
N ALA A 24 -12.11 -0.89 24.83
CA ALA A 24 -11.15 -1.62 24.01
C ALA A 24 -10.16 -2.46 24.85
N GLY A 25 -10.05 -2.14 26.15
CA GLY A 25 -9.04 -2.70 27.01
C GLY A 25 -7.65 -2.16 26.70
N SER A 26 -6.64 -2.72 27.37
CA SER A 26 -5.25 -2.32 27.17
C SER A 26 -4.70 -2.85 25.85
N LEU A 27 -3.85 -2.05 25.20
CA LEU A 27 -3.02 -2.51 24.09
C LEU A 27 -2.26 -3.79 24.48
N PRO A 28 -2.25 -4.85 23.66
CA PRO A 28 -1.57 -6.09 24.03
C PRO A 28 -0.06 -5.87 24.22
N VAL A 29 0.44 -6.27 25.39
CA VAL A 29 1.84 -6.08 25.77
C VAL A 29 2.73 -6.92 24.86
N GLY A 30 3.82 -6.33 24.38
CA GLY A 30 4.86 -7.05 23.64
C GLY A 30 4.56 -7.29 22.17
N LEU A 31 3.66 -6.51 21.56
CA LEU A 31 3.56 -6.45 20.09
C LEU A 31 4.54 -5.43 19.47
N CYS A 32 4.98 -4.46 20.27
CA CYS A 32 5.79 -3.33 19.81
C CYS A 32 7.18 -3.34 20.45
N ARG A 33 8.20 -3.00 19.67
CA ARG A 33 9.54 -2.61 20.12
C ARG A 33 9.52 -1.10 20.41
N TRP A 34 10.09 -0.68 21.54
CA TRP A 34 10.06 0.71 22.01
C TRP A 34 11.47 1.29 22.07
N SER A 35 11.60 2.63 21.96
CA SER A 35 12.87 3.34 22.04
C SER A 35 13.52 3.28 23.42
N GLU A 36 12.71 3.38 24.48
CA GLU A 36 13.12 3.32 25.88
C GLU A 36 12.02 2.60 26.67
N GLY A 37 12.39 1.79 27.68
CA GLY A 37 11.47 1.21 28.67
C GLY A 37 10.29 0.38 28.12
N ARG A 38 10.17 -0.89 28.51
CA ARG A 38 8.93 -1.64 28.22
C ARG A 38 7.76 -1.00 28.99
N PRO A 39 6.60 -0.70 28.38
CA PRO A 39 5.37 -0.52 29.16
C PRO A 39 5.06 -1.87 29.84
N VAL A 40 5.18 -1.93 31.17
CA VAL A 40 5.10 -3.19 31.92
C VAL A 40 3.69 -3.80 31.86
N ALA A 41 2.65 -2.97 31.74
CA ALA A 41 1.29 -3.34 31.33
C ALA A 41 0.40 -2.08 31.16
N GLY A 42 -0.69 -2.17 30.39
CA GLY A 42 -1.77 -1.18 30.35
C GLY A 42 -1.69 -0.16 29.19
N PRO A 43 -2.79 0.58 28.90
CA PRO A 43 -2.68 1.82 28.13
C PRO A 43 -1.70 2.72 28.88
N LEU A 44 -0.86 3.46 28.17
CA LEU A 44 0.15 4.34 28.76
C LEU A 44 -0.52 5.31 29.77
N GLY A 45 -0.57 4.90 31.03
CA GLY A 45 -0.51 5.81 32.15
C GLY A 45 0.90 6.34 32.10
N TRP A 46 1.05 7.57 31.62
CA TRP A 46 2.25 8.41 31.57
C TRP A 46 3.03 8.52 32.90
N ALA A 47 2.71 7.72 33.92
CA ALA A 47 3.28 7.73 35.25
C ALA A 47 4.57 6.91 35.41
N ASP A 48 4.92 6.04 34.45
CA ASP A 48 6.15 5.23 34.51
C ASP A 48 7.31 5.80 33.68
N VAL A 49 7.15 6.98 33.06
CA VAL A 49 8.26 7.68 32.39
C VAL A 49 9.11 8.34 33.48
N ALA A 50 10.36 7.90 33.62
CA ALA A 50 11.30 8.53 34.53
C ALA A 50 11.38 10.04 34.22
N ASP A 51 11.20 10.86 35.24
CA ASP A 51 11.15 12.32 35.16
C ASP A 51 12.36 12.85 34.36
N GLY A 52 12.12 13.37 33.14
CA GLY A 52 13.16 13.92 32.25
C GLY A 52 13.60 13.06 31.05
N GLY A 53 13.04 11.87 30.84
CA GLY A 53 13.23 11.07 29.62
C GLY A 53 12.33 11.51 28.46
N ALA A 54 12.72 11.23 27.21
CA ALA A 54 11.84 11.43 26.06
C ALA A 54 10.68 10.40 26.12
N ASP A 55 9.48 10.78 25.66
CA ASP A 55 8.35 9.86 25.59
C ASP A 55 8.74 8.60 24.79
N PRO A 56 8.46 7.38 25.29
CA PRO A 56 8.85 6.16 24.60
C PRO A 56 8.09 6.04 23.27
N VAL A 57 8.84 5.89 22.17
CA VAL A 57 8.31 5.81 20.81
C VAL A 57 8.33 4.37 20.33
N ILE A 58 7.29 3.95 19.62
CA ILE A 58 7.24 2.65 18.95
C ILE A 58 8.20 2.66 17.76
N LEU A 59 9.10 1.68 17.71
CA LEU A 59 10.11 1.52 16.65
C LEU A 59 9.73 0.49 15.59
N GLY A 60 8.70 -0.32 15.82
CA GLY A 60 8.29 -1.41 14.93
C GLY A 60 7.85 -2.67 15.69
N PRO A 61 7.60 -3.79 14.97
CA PRO A 61 7.20 -5.05 15.58
C PRO A 61 8.36 -5.68 16.35
N ARG A 62 8.04 -6.56 17.30
CA ARG A 62 9.05 -7.43 17.93
C ARG A 62 9.30 -8.68 17.08
N GLU A 63 8.22 -9.32 16.67
CA GLU A 63 8.20 -10.52 15.83
C GLU A 63 7.40 -10.29 14.55
N GLN A 64 7.62 -11.12 13.53
CA GLN A 64 6.98 -10.97 12.22
C GLN A 64 5.43 -10.98 12.29
N GLU A 65 4.86 -11.75 13.21
CA GLU A 65 3.40 -11.92 13.37
C GLU A 65 2.74 -10.78 14.18
N ASP A 66 3.52 -9.95 14.87
CA ASP A 66 2.96 -8.97 15.80
C ASP A 66 2.15 -7.88 15.12
N THR A 67 2.50 -7.49 13.89
CA THR A 67 1.69 -6.58 13.08
C THR A 67 0.29 -7.14 12.86
N ARG A 68 0.18 -8.44 12.56
CA ARG A 68 -1.12 -9.09 12.31
C ARG A 68 -1.95 -9.17 13.59
N ARG A 69 -1.31 -9.47 14.72
CA ARG A 69 -1.97 -9.48 16.04
C ARG A 69 -2.45 -8.09 16.46
N LEU A 70 -1.68 -7.05 16.14
CA LEU A 70 -2.05 -5.66 16.40
C LEU A 70 -3.25 -5.23 15.56
N VAL A 71 -3.26 -5.56 14.27
CA VAL A 71 -4.43 -5.34 13.39
C VAL A 71 -5.65 -6.11 13.90
N ALA A 72 -5.49 -7.37 14.30
CA ALA A 72 -6.57 -8.19 14.84
C ALA A 72 -7.20 -7.58 16.10
N TRP A 73 -6.40 -6.92 16.94
CA TRP A 73 -6.89 -6.18 18.10
C TRP A 73 -7.63 -4.89 17.71
N LEU A 74 -7.20 -4.18 16.65
CA LEU A 74 -7.86 -2.95 16.19
C LEU A 74 -9.21 -3.18 15.49
N ILE A 75 -9.35 -4.28 14.75
CA ILE A 75 -10.54 -4.56 13.90
C ILE A 75 -11.88 -4.38 14.64
N PRO A 76 -12.08 -4.94 15.85
CA PRO A 76 -13.34 -4.81 16.59
C PRO A 76 -13.70 -3.37 16.96
N HIS A 77 -12.75 -2.44 16.93
CA HIS A 77 -12.92 -1.05 17.36
C HIS A 77 -13.11 -0.07 16.20
N LEU A 78 -13.06 -0.53 14.94
CA LEU A 78 -13.11 0.33 13.75
C LEU A 78 -14.40 1.17 13.66
N GLU A 79 -15.55 0.62 14.07
CA GLU A 79 -16.81 1.38 14.10
C GLU A 79 -16.72 2.57 15.08
N TRP A 80 -16.19 2.33 16.28
CA TRP A 80 -15.95 3.38 17.26
C TRP A 80 -14.93 4.41 16.75
N ILE A 81 -13.81 3.94 16.19
CA ILE A 81 -12.76 4.79 15.59
C ILE A 81 -13.36 5.71 14.53
N SER A 82 -14.24 5.20 13.68
CA SER A 82 -14.85 5.97 12.59
C SER A 82 -15.68 7.17 13.06
N SER A 83 -16.12 7.17 14.33
CA SER A 83 -16.87 8.27 14.94
C SER A 83 -15.98 9.36 15.55
N ARG A 84 -14.65 9.16 15.57
CA ARG A 84 -13.71 10.07 16.23
C ARG A 84 -13.31 11.24 15.32
N PRO A 85 -13.09 12.44 15.88
CA PRO A 85 -12.69 13.61 15.09
C PRO A 85 -11.32 13.42 14.40
N TRP A 86 -10.40 12.71 15.06
CA TRP A 86 -9.05 12.42 14.54
C TRP A 86 -9.01 11.23 13.56
N ALA A 87 -10.14 10.56 13.28
CA ALA A 87 -10.16 9.38 12.41
C ALA A 87 -9.61 9.65 11.01
N THR A 88 -9.83 10.86 10.49
CA THR A 88 -9.31 11.27 9.18
C THR A 88 -7.79 11.41 9.16
N ASP A 89 -7.20 11.89 10.26
CA ASP A 89 -5.74 11.97 10.43
C ASP A 89 -5.13 10.56 10.50
N MET A 90 -5.76 9.65 11.26
CA MET A 90 -5.37 8.24 11.33
C MET A 90 -5.35 7.58 9.95
N ILE A 91 -6.41 7.80 9.16
CA ILE A 91 -6.49 7.25 7.80
C ILE A 91 -5.39 7.85 6.92
N ALA A 92 -5.16 9.16 6.98
CA ALA A 92 -4.13 9.82 6.18
C ALA A 92 -2.73 9.28 6.47
N ASP A 93 -2.38 9.13 7.75
CA ASP A 93 -1.08 8.60 8.18
C ASP A 93 -0.89 7.14 7.73
N LEU A 94 -1.89 6.29 7.97
CA LEU A 94 -1.83 4.88 7.60
C LEU A 94 -1.77 4.67 6.08
N VAL A 95 -2.57 5.40 5.30
CA VAL A 95 -2.57 5.33 3.83
C VAL A 95 -1.21 5.79 3.30
N SER A 96 -0.68 6.89 3.82
CA SER A 96 0.62 7.43 3.44
C SER A 96 1.76 6.43 3.72
N ALA A 97 1.78 5.83 4.91
CA ALA A 97 2.77 4.83 5.31
C ALA A 97 2.65 3.54 4.50
N ALA A 98 1.43 3.02 4.32
CA ALA A 98 1.16 1.83 3.52
C ALA A 98 1.59 2.03 2.06
N SER A 99 1.33 3.21 1.50
CA SER A 99 1.75 3.57 0.14
C SER A 99 3.27 3.55 -0.01
N ARG A 100 4.03 4.06 0.98
CA ARG A 100 5.50 3.97 1.00
C ARG A 100 5.99 2.53 1.06
N VAL A 101 5.36 1.69 1.89
CA VAL A 101 5.71 0.26 2.00
C VAL A 101 5.44 -0.46 0.68
N LEU A 102 4.27 -0.26 0.07
CA LEU A 102 3.90 -0.91 -1.19
C LEU A 102 4.73 -0.42 -2.37
N ALA A 103 5.12 0.86 -2.40
CA ALA A 103 6.02 1.39 -3.42
C ALA A 103 7.42 0.77 -3.33
N ARG A 104 7.89 0.47 -2.11
CA ARG A 104 9.21 -0.11 -1.86
C ARG A 104 9.23 -1.64 -1.99
N TRP A 105 8.16 -2.30 -1.58
CA TRP A 105 7.98 -3.75 -1.56
C TRP A 105 6.63 -4.13 -2.19
N PRO A 106 6.52 -4.00 -3.52
CA PRO A 106 5.28 -4.29 -4.22
C PRO A 106 4.93 -5.77 -4.10
N ILE A 107 3.77 -6.07 -3.49
CA ILE A 107 3.21 -7.43 -3.36
C ILE A 107 2.63 -7.92 -4.70
N GLN A 108 2.14 -6.97 -5.50
CA GLN A 108 1.67 -7.18 -6.87
C GLN A 108 2.74 -6.74 -7.84
N GLU A 109 2.86 -7.39 -9.00
CA GLU A 109 3.69 -6.84 -10.08
C GLU A 109 3.21 -5.39 -10.36
N PRO A 110 4.11 -4.40 -10.49
CA PRO A 110 3.68 -3.04 -10.75
C PRO A 110 3.07 -2.93 -12.16
N GLU A 111 2.16 -1.98 -12.34
CA GLU A 111 1.68 -1.59 -13.65
C GLU A 111 2.86 -1.24 -14.58
N ARG A 112 2.86 -1.77 -15.80
CA ARG A 112 3.94 -1.56 -16.77
C ARG A 112 3.47 -0.70 -17.93
N ARG A 113 4.12 0.44 -18.12
CA ARG A 113 3.87 1.29 -19.28
C ARG A 113 4.31 0.59 -20.56
N ILE A 114 3.43 0.62 -21.56
CA ILE A 114 3.69 0.06 -22.88
C ILE A 114 4.19 1.18 -23.78
N THR A 115 5.40 1.03 -24.31
CA THR A 115 6.12 2.05 -25.08
C THR A 115 6.25 1.74 -26.56
N ASN A 116 5.80 0.56 -26.99
CA ASN A 116 5.94 0.05 -28.36
C ASN A 116 4.60 -0.20 -29.08
N VAL A 117 3.47 -0.04 -28.40
CA VAL A 117 2.13 -0.10 -29.00
C VAL A 117 1.34 1.16 -28.66
N ARG A 118 0.72 1.77 -29.68
CA ARG A 118 -0.22 2.89 -29.52
C ARG A 118 -1.61 2.36 -29.16
N CYS A 119 -2.37 3.14 -28.41
CA CYS A 119 -3.77 2.82 -28.15
C CYS A 119 -4.54 2.71 -29.48
N PRO A 120 -5.25 1.60 -29.75
CA PRO A 120 -5.99 1.43 -31.00
C PRO A 120 -7.20 2.37 -31.09
N SER A 121 -7.74 2.84 -29.96
CA SER A 121 -8.89 3.76 -29.93
C SER A 121 -8.51 5.22 -30.17
N CYS A 122 -7.40 5.71 -29.60
CA CYS A 122 -7.02 7.14 -29.68
C CYS A 122 -5.63 7.41 -30.27
N GLY A 123 -4.85 6.38 -30.59
CA GLY A 123 -3.49 6.51 -31.13
C GLY A 123 -2.41 6.96 -30.14
N ALA A 124 -2.75 7.23 -28.88
CA ALA A 124 -1.80 7.76 -27.90
C ALA A 124 -0.83 6.70 -27.33
N TRP A 125 0.38 7.14 -26.93
CA TRP A 125 1.40 6.37 -26.21
C TRP A 125 1.13 6.33 -24.69
N SER A 126 -0.09 5.92 -24.35
CA SER A 126 -0.63 5.98 -22.99
C SER A 126 -1.16 4.63 -22.51
N LEU A 127 -0.77 3.53 -23.16
CA LEU A 127 -1.17 2.19 -22.72
C LEU A 127 -0.35 1.75 -21.50
N VAL A 128 -1.03 1.12 -20.55
CA VAL A 128 -0.44 0.53 -19.34
C VAL A 128 -1.01 -0.87 -19.15
N LEU A 129 -0.14 -1.85 -18.95
CA LEU A 129 -0.49 -3.21 -18.58
C LEU A 129 -0.79 -3.25 -17.07
N ILE A 130 -2.00 -3.68 -16.74
CA ILE A 130 -2.47 -3.92 -15.38
C ILE A 130 -2.30 -5.42 -15.12
N PRO A 131 -1.36 -5.82 -14.24
CA PRO A 131 -1.17 -7.22 -13.91
C PRO A 131 -2.38 -7.77 -13.13
N PRO A 132 -2.72 -9.06 -13.32
CA PRO A 132 -3.86 -9.66 -12.65
C PRO A 132 -3.64 -9.72 -11.14
N SER A 133 -4.60 -9.21 -10.37
CA SER A 133 -4.50 -9.14 -8.91
C SER A 133 -4.77 -10.47 -8.19
N VAL A 134 -5.32 -11.46 -8.90
CA VAL A 134 -5.60 -12.80 -8.40
C VAL A 134 -5.08 -13.86 -9.38
N PRO A 135 -4.63 -15.03 -8.90
CA PRO A 135 -4.22 -16.13 -9.77
C PRO A 135 -5.35 -16.54 -10.74
N GLY A 136 -5.05 -16.56 -12.03
CA GLY A 136 -6.00 -16.96 -13.08
C GLY A 136 -6.88 -15.85 -13.64
N ALA A 137 -6.77 -14.60 -13.15
CA ALA A 137 -7.43 -13.46 -13.81
C ALA A 137 -6.71 -13.07 -15.11
N GLU A 138 -7.50 -12.58 -16.07
CA GLU A 138 -7.01 -12.11 -17.37
C GLU A 138 -6.15 -10.85 -17.22
N ARG A 139 -5.17 -10.70 -18.12
CA ARG A 139 -4.34 -9.50 -18.21
C ARG A 139 -5.13 -8.39 -18.88
N LEU A 140 -5.16 -7.21 -18.27
CA LEU A 140 -5.85 -6.04 -18.83
C LEU A 140 -4.85 -4.97 -19.26
N VAL A 141 -5.14 -4.29 -20.36
CA VAL A 141 -4.35 -3.12 -20.79
C VAL A 141 -5.26 -1.91 -20.87
N ARG A 142 -4.92 -0.83 -20.18
CA ARG A 142 -5.72 0.40 -20.15
C ARG A 142 -4.99 1.57 -20.79
N CYS A 143 -5.71 2.40 -21.53
CA CYS A 143 -5.23 3.73 -21.92
C CYS A 143 -5.42 4.72 -20.76
N THR A 144 -4.32 5.30 -20.26
CA THR A 144 -4.33 6.28 -19.17
C THR A 144 -4.61 7.71 -19.63
N LEU A 145 -4.84 7.93 -20.93
CA LEU A 145 -5.28 9.24 -21.43
C LEU A 145 -6.71 9.51 -20.91
N PRO A 146 -6.95 10.59 -20.14
CA PRO A 146 -8.25 10.83 -19.49
C PRO A 146 -9.43 10.90 -20.46
N ALA A 147 -9.21 11.40 -21.68
CA ALA A 147 -10.24 11.50 -22.72
C ALA A 147 -10.56 10.15 -23.41
N CYS A 148 -9.72 9.14 -23.26
CA CYS A 148 -9.89 7.84 -23.92
C CYS A 148 -10.32 6.75 -22.93
N GLY A 149 -9.51 6.47 -21.91
CA GLY A 149 -9.82 5.49 -20.89
C GLY A 149 -10.02 4.03 -21.36
N SER A 150 -9.78 3.74 -22.65
CA SER A 150 -10.10 2.43 -23.24
C SER A 150 -9.44 1.28 -22.50
N VAL A 151 -10.19 0.22 -22.20
CA VAL A 151 -9.69 -1.03 -21.64
C VAL A 151 -9.68 -2.08 -22.74
N LEU A 152 -8.52 -2.68 -22.99
CA LEU A 152 -8.32 -3.78 -23.92
C LEU A 152 -8.35 -5.10 -23.15
N THR A 153 -9.13 -6.04 -23.65
CA THR A 153 -9.07 -7.44 -23.24
C THR A 153 -7.73 -8.06 -23.65
N GLU A 154 -7.44 -9.25 -23.14
CA GLU A 154 -6.22 -9.97 -23.53
C GLU A 154 -6.17 -10.26 -25.04
N GLU A 155 -7.31 -10.59 -25.65
CA GLU A 155 -7.42 -10.82 -27.10
C GLU A 155 -7.17 -9.53 -27.91
N ASP A 156 -7.80 -8.42 -27.51
CA ASP A 156 -7.62 -7.12 -28.18
C ASP A 156 -6.17 -6.64 -28.06
N TRP A 157 -5.56 -6.84 -26.90
CA TRP A 157 -4.17 -6.52 -26.67
C TRP A 157 -3.25 -7.37 -27.55
N ASN A 158 -3.47 -8.68 -27.64
CA ASN A 158 -2.68 -9.57 -28.48
C ASN A 158 -2.76 -9.18 -29.96
N ARG A 159 -3.95 -8.78 -30.43
CA ARG A 159 -4.17 -8.28 -31.79
C ARG A 159 -3.45 -6.95 -32.04
N ALA A 160 -3.56 -5.98 -31.12
CA ALA A 160 -2.89 -4.69 -31.24
C ALA A 160 -1.35 -4.85 -31.24
N ARG A 161 -0.85 -5.75 -30.40
CA ARG A 161 0.59 -6.04 -30.30
C ARG A 161 1.12 -6.74 -31.54
N SER A 162 0.42 -7.75 -32.07
CA SER A 162 0.87 -8.45 -33.28
C SER A 162 0.95 -7.50 -34.48
N TRP A 163 -0.07 -6.65 -34.65
CA TRP A 163 -0.06 -5.62 -35.68
C TRP A 163 1.12 -4.66 -35.54
N ALA A 164 1.36 -4.13 -34.33
CA ALA A 164 2.47 -3.22 -34.08
C ALA A 164 3.84 -3.84 -34.38
N LEU A 165 4.02 -5.13 -34.07
CA LEU A 165 5.23 -5.89 -34.40
C LEU A 165 5.41 -6.03 -35.92
N THR A 166 4.35 -6.37 -36.64
CA THR A 166 4.39 -6.46 -38.11
C THR A 166 4.78 -5.12 -38.75
N VAL A 167 4.16 -4.01 -38.31
CA VAL A 167 4.50 -2.66 -38.81
C VAL A 167 5.95 -2.30 -38.53
N ALA A 168 6.46 -2.60 -37.33
CA ALA A 168 7.85 -2.35 -36.97
C ALA A 168 8.84 -3.16 -37.82
N GLN A 169 8.53 -4.43 -38.11
CA GLN A 169 9.34 -5.30 -38.98
C GLN A 169 9.36 -4.79 -40.43
N SER A 170 8.23 -4.37 -40.98
CA SER A 170 8.15 -3.79 -42.32
C SER A 170 9.00 -2.51 -42.43
N ALA A 171 8.90 -1.60 -41.46
CA ALA A 171 9.69 -0.38 -41.44
C ALA A 171 11.21 -0.64 -41.35
N GLN A 172 11.62 -1.67 -40.60
CA GLN A 172 13.02 -2.08 -40.53
C GLN A 172 13.54 -2.66 -41.84
N ALA A 173 12.71 -3.46 -42.53
CA ALA A 173 13.06 -4.03 -43.84
C ALA A 173 13.22 -2.94 -44.92
N GLU A 174 12.32 -1.95 -44.93
CA GLU A 174 12.39 -0.79 -45.83
C GLU A 174 13.65 0.06 -45.57
N ALA A 175 13.99 0.28 -44.30
CA ALA A 175 15.20 1.02 -43.92
C ALA A 175 16.50 0.26 -44.29
N ALA A 176 16.49 -1.07 -44.30
CA ALA A 176 17.64 -1.88 -44.70
C ALA A 176 17.81 -2.00 -46.23
N ALA A 177 16.75 -1.71 -46.99
CA ALA A 177 16.74 -1.74 -48.46
C ALA A 177 17.05 -0.37 -49.11
N SER A 178 17.19 0.68 -48.30
CA SER A 178 17.52 2.06 -48.72
C SER A 178 18.99 2.37 -48.46
#